data_AF-A0A164P459-F1
#
_entry.id   AF-A0A164P459-F1
#
_cell.length_a   1.000
_cell.length_b   1.000
_cell.length_c   1.000
_cell.angle_alpha   90.00
_cell.angle_beta   90.00
_cell.angle_gamma   90.00
#
_symmetry.space_group_name_H-M   'P 1'
#
loop_
_entity.id
_entity.type
_entity.pdbx_description
1 polymer ?
#
loop_
_entity_poly.entity_id
_entity_poly.type
_entity_poly.pdbx_seq_one_letter_code
_entity_poly.pdbx_strand_id
1 'polypeptide(L)'
;MEVTPACYSHFTNSLMGLANGRLAVVLEGGYCLKSLSEGAALTLRNLLGDPVPLIQNLDAPKRSAQQAIMSVMYVLRRHWNCLQHLEEFNVQEIKDPMNLPDYKFWPRIEFVGSDEKPETYATRDICPAQDPKVAAELDAQLDALIASTCLDVQPNRVGFTANPAEPIVAQLGIIQRCHMIQTERSQTSIAEETSGFFRNLIGSILDGKCRSGIAIVDKSSENLIKTLKYAVDSRGTKNVMFIDMRIHPDCEIQRSFQEDVRILCASLYSGLALDDVEFVGLNDSKRYIVNIGLQPNCGDAEIFSSFFRVLLPIAYQFGPQLIVIAADSSGNISAEGFGQIIHLLTSIAGGRLSVTFENSLVINSSLSRIKSCVQALLGEPIGMPGEIHHRLDATSVCTIRTVNKAHNPYWNALQFNMQVPDVNVLVPPFMNDEKVLRYNPELLHS
;
A
#
# COMPACT_ATOMS: atom_id res chain seq x y z
N MET A 1 19.67 4.46 13.61
CA MET A 1 18.26 4.27 13.23
C MET A 1 17.88 2.83 13.59
N GLU A 2 16.62 2.59 13.95
CA GLU A 2 16.11 1.26 14.33
C GLU A 2 15.20 0.69 13.24
N VAL A 3 15.57 0.91 11.97
CA VAL A 3 14.86 0.30 10.83
C VAL A 3 15.28 -1.15 10.74
N THR A 4 14.31 -2.07 10.78
CA THR A 4 14.61 -3.51 10.72
C THR A 4 15.10 -3.89 9.31
N PRO A 5 15.97 -4.92 9.19
CA PRO A 5 16.42 -5.40 7.89
C PRO A 5 15.28 -5.77 6.92
N ALA A 6 14.20 -6.37 7.43
CA ALA A 6 13.02 -6.74 6.63
C ALA A 6 12.39 -5.55 5.89
N CYS A 7 12.47 -4.34 6.46
CA CYS A 7 11.93 -3.13 5.86
C CYS A 7 12.56 -2.81 4.49
N TYR A 8 13.83 -3.18 4.27
CA TYR A 8 14.50 -2.97 2.98
C TYR A 8 13.87 -3.78 1.83
N SER A 9 13.31 -4.96 2.10
CA SER A 9 12.55 -5.71 1.09
C SER A 9 11.26 -4.99 0.70
N HIS A 10 10.59 -4.31 1.62
CA HIS A 10 9.39 -3.51 1.33
C HIS A 10 9.71 -2.27 0.49
N PHE A 11 10.82 -1.59 0.78
CA PHE A 11 11.31 -0.48 -0.05
C PHE A 11 11.67 -0.95 -1.45
N THR A 12 12.42 -2.05 -1.55
CA THR A 12 12.84 -2.64 -2.82
C THR A 12 11.60 -3.02 -3.64
N ASN A 13 10.64 -3.73 -3.04
CA ASN A 13 9.42 -4.16 -3.73
C ASN A 13 8.62 -2.95 -4.25
N SER A 14 8.48 -1.90 -3.43
CA SER A 14 7.76 -0.68 -3.82
C SER A 14 8.41 0.02 -5.03
N LEU A 15 9.73 -0.03 -5.15
CA LEU A 15 10.48 0.54 -6.28
C LEU A 15 10.50 -0.36 -7.52
N MET A 16 10.38 -1.69 -7.36
CA MET A 16 10.35 -2.64 -8.48
C MET A 16 9.14 -2.46 -9.42
N GLY A 17 8.07 -1.81 -8.97
CA GLY A 17 6.94 -1.46 -9.85
C GLY A 17 7.29 -0.34 -10.83
N LEU A 18 8.27 0.51 -10.48
CA LEU A 18 8.69 1.65 -11.29
C LEU A 18 9.70 1.24 -12.37
N ALA A 19 9.80 2.07 -13.40
CA ALA A 19 10.74 1.87 -14.52
C ALA A 19 10.66 0.46 -15.14
N ASN A 20 9.47 -0.16 -15.13
CA ASN A 20 9.22 -1.54 -15.53
C ASN A 20 10.24 -2.53 -14.90
N GLY A 21 10.47 -2.43 -13.60
CA GLY A 21 11.38 -3.33 -12.86
C GLY A 21 12.87 -3.10 -13.09
N ARG A 22 13.26 -2.06 -13.86
CA ARG A 22 14.68 -1.71 -14.05
C ARG A 22 15.21 -0.99 -12.82
N LEU A 23 15.59 -1.76 -11.81
CA LEU A 23 16.12 -1.28 -10.54
C LEU A 23 17.57 -1.73 -10.36
N ALA A 24 18.46 -0.77 -10.09
CA ALA A 24 19.83 -1.03 -9.68
C ALA A 24 19.99 -0.57 -8.23
N VAL A 25 20.41 -1.46 -7.34
CA VAL A 25 20.72 -1.14 -5.94
C VAL A 25 22.23 -1.11 -5.77
N VAL A 26 22.75 0.01 -5.27
CA VAL A 26 24.18 0.23 -5.03
C VAL A 26 24.42 0.25 -3.53
N LEU A 27 25.39 -0.54 -3.06
CA LEU A 27 25.77 -0.55 -1.66
C LEU A 27 26.56 0.72 -1.34
N GLU A 28 26.11 1.45 -0.33
CA GLU A 28 26.75 2.69 0.15
C GLU A 28 27.35 2.46 1.55
N GLY A 29 26.86 3.19 2.57
CA GLY A 29 27.27 3.02 3.96
C GLY A 29 26.59 1.84 4.67
N GLY A 30 27.06 1.56 5.88
CA GLY A 30 26.54 0.49 6.72
C GLY A 30 27.62 -0.02 7.66
N TYR A 31 27.63 0.46 8.90
CA TYR A 31 28.79 0.26 9.78
C TYR A 31 28.55 -0.82 10.85
N CYS A 32 27.31 -1.29 10.99
CA CYS A 32 26.98 -2.51 11.74
C CYS A 32 26.96 -3.68 10.74
N LEU A 33 28.00 -4.52 10.75
CA LEU A 33 28.19 -5.57 9.74
C LEU A 33 27.02 -6.57 9.69
N LYS A 34 26.48 -6.97 10.85
CA LYS A 34 25.36 -7.91 10.95
C LYS A 34 24.06 -7.33 10.36
N SER A 35 23.73 -6.09 10.73
CA SER A 35 22.57 -5.40 10.15
C SER A 35 22.76 -5.13 8.65
N LEU A 36 23.98 -4.79 8.23
CA LEU A 36 24.31 -4.57 6.83
C LEU A 36 24.13 -5.84 6.00
N SER A 37 24.70 -6.96 6.45
CA SER A 37 24.59 -8.24 5.74
C SER A 37 23.14 -8.69 5.63
N GLU A 38 22.37 -8.54 6.72
CA GLU A 38 20.95 -8.92 6.72
C GLU A 38 20.13 -8.03 5.78
N GLY A 39 20.30 -6.70 5.85
CA GLY A 39 19.61 -5.77 4.96
C GLY A 39 19.94 -6.03 3.49
N ALA A 40 21.22 -6.24 3.17
CA ALA A 40 21.66 -6.56 1.81
C ALA A 40 21.10 -7.90 1.32
N ALA A 41 21.09 -8.93 2.17
CA ALA A 41 20.53 -10.24 1.83
C ALA A 41 19.02 -10.15 1.53
N LEU A 42 18.25 -9.47 2.39
CA LEU A 42 16.80 -9.32 2.22
C LEU A 42 16.43 -8.44 1.01
N THR A 43 17.25 -7.43 0.70
CA THR A 43 17.15 -6.70 -0.58
C THR A 43 17.40 -7.61 -1.78
N LEU A 44 18.48 -8.39 -1.76
CA LEU A 44 18.82 -9.29 -2.87
C LEU A 44 17.75 -10.35 -3.09
N ARG A 45 17.21 -10.93 -2.01
CA ARG A 45 16.09 -11.87 -2.08
C ARG A 45 14.89 -11.28 -2.81
N ASN A 46 14.51 -10.04 -2.46
CA ASN A 46 13.39 -9.38 -3.14
C ASN A 46 13.69 -9.10 -4.63
N LEU A 47 14.92 -8.69 -4.98
CA LEU A 47 15.35 -8.54 -6.37
C LEU A 47 15.27 -9.86 -7.17
N LEU A 48 15.50 -11.00 -6.52
CA LEU A 48 15.33 -12.34 -7.09
C LEU A 48 13.85 -12.81 -7.12
N GLY A 49 12.94 -11.96 -6.65
CA GLY A 49 11.49 -12.21 -6.64
C GLY A 49 11.01 -13.07 -5.47
N ASP A 50 11.81 -13.30 -4.44
CA ASP A 50 11.34 -13.99 -3.23
C ASP A 50 10.27 -13.17 -2.49
N PRO A 51 9.40 -13.82 -1.69
CA PRO A 51 8.35 -13.12 -0.98
C PRO A 51 8.96 -12.10 -0.01
N VAL A 52 8.28 -10.96 0.14
CA VAL A 52 8.68 -9.93 1.09
C VAL A 52 8.41 -10.42 2.51
N PRO A 53 9.41 -10.41 3.43
CA PRO A 53 9.18 -10.81 4.80
C PRO A 53 8.17 -9.89 5.51
N LEU A 54 7.43 -10.45 6.46
CA LEU A 54 6.51 -9.66 7.27
C LEU A 54 7.29 -8.67 8.14
N ILE A 55 6.82 -7.42 8.18
CA ILE A 55 7.23 -6.46 9.20
C ILE A 55 6.26 -6.56 10.38
N GLN A 56 6.79 -6.43 11.59
CA GLN A 56 6.00 -6.44 12.81
C GLN A 56 5.10 -5.19 12.89
N ASN A 57 4.23 -5.14 13.90
CA ASN A 57 3.26 -4.06 14.11
C ASN A 57 3.92 -2.69 13.96
N LEU A 58 3.32 -1.84 13.13
CA LEU A 58 3.78 -0.47 12.91
C LEU A 58 3.26 0.45 14.00
N ASP A 59 4.18 1.00 14.78
CA ASP A 59 3.89 2.09 15.72
C ASP A 59 3.62 3.41 14.98
N ALA A 60 3.07 4.38 15.72
CA ALA A 60 2.91 5.73 15.19
C ALA A 60 4.27 6.33 14.82
N PRO A 61 4.36 7.04 13.68
CA PRO A 61 5.59 7.71 13.30
C PRO A 61 5.97 8.74 14.38
N LYS A 62 7.25 8.80 14.76
CA LYS A 62 7.73 9.78 15.75
C LYS A 62 7.43 11.21 15.27
N ARG A 63 7.11 12.13 16.18
CA ARG A 63 6.82 13.54 15.85
C ARG A 63 7.90 14.20 15.00
N SER A 64 9.17 13.90 15.24
CA SER A 64 10.29 14.41 14.43
C SER A 64 10.23 13.95 12.97
N ALA A 65 9.86 12.68 12.72
CA ALA A 65 9.66 12.15 11.38
C ALA A 65 8.42 12.78 10.71
N GLN A 66 7.33 12.96 11.47
CA GLN A 66 6.14 13.66 10.97
C GLN A 66 6.47 15.08 10.52
N GLN A 67 7.19 15.84 11.34
CA GLN A 67 7.63 17.20 11.00
C GLN A 67 8.51 17.22 9.75
N ALA A 68 9.48 16.31 9.64
CA ALA A 68 10.36 16.23 8.47
C ALA A 68 9.58 15.93 7.18
N ILE A 69 8.67 14.93 7.23
CA ILE A 69 7.84 14.54 6.08
C ILE A 69 6.91 15.69 5.68
N MET A 70 6.23 16.32 6.64
CA MET A 70 5.32 17.43 6.36
C MET A 70 6.04 18.66 5.80
N SER A 71 7.25 18.98 6.29
CA SER A 71 8.09 20.04 5.73
C SER A 71 8.44 19.77 4.26
N VAL A 72 8.87 18.55 3.95
CA VAL A 72 9.21 18.15 2.58
C VAL A 72 7.98 18.21 1.67
N MET A 73 6.84 17.67 2.13
CA MET A 73 5.58 17.76 1.39
C MET A 73 5.16 19.21 1.14
N TYR A 74 5.28 20.07 2.14
CA TYR A 74 4.94 21.49 2.04
C TYR A 74 5.75 22.19 0.94
N VAL A 75 7.07 22.00 0.93
CA VAL A 75 7.97 22.62 -0.05
C VAL A 75 7.70 22.07 -1.45
N LEU A 76 7.54 20.75 -1.58
CA LEU A 76 7.42 20.07 -2.87
C LEU A 76 6.03 20.14 -3.50
N ARG A 77 4.96 20.48 -2.74
CA ARG A 77 3.57 20.47 -3.24
C ARG A 77 3.32 21.36 -4.45
N ARG A 78 4.11 22.43 -4.62
CA ARG A 78 4.01 23.34 -5.76
C ARG A 78 4.53 22.71 -7.06
N HIS A 79 5.38 21.71 -6.95
CA HIS A 79 6.07 21.07 -8.07
C HIS A 79 5.48 19.71 -8.43
N TRP A 80 4.77 19.05 -7.51
CA TRP A 80 4.28 17.69 -7.69
C TRP A 80 2.76 17.59 -7.49
N ASN A 81 2.03 17.21 -8.54
CA ASN A 81 0.56 17.13 -8.51
C ASN A 81 0.03 16.11 -7.49
N CYS A 82 0.76 15.02 -7.24
CA CYS A 82 0.42 14.04 -6.21
C CYS A 82 0.46 14.62 -4.78
N LEU A 83 1.05 15.81 -4.57
CA LEU A 83 1.15 16.52 -3.29
C LEU A 83 0.15 17.68 -3.15
N GLN A 84 -0.57 18.05 -4.21
CA GLN A 84 -1.51 19.18 -4.22
C GLN A 84 -2.85 18.88 -3.55
N HIS A 85 -3.01 17.68 -3.02
CA HIS A 85 -4.15 17.27 -2.22
C HIS A 85 -4.13 17.86 -0.81
N LEU A 86 -3.06 18.52 -0.36
CA LEU A 86 -2.99 19.06 1.01
C LEU A 86 -4.02 20.19 1.17
N GLU A 87 -4.76 20.18 2.28
CA GLU A 87 -5.65 21.30 2.60
C GLU A 87 -4.83 22.51 3.02
N GLU A 88 -5.36 23.69 2.69
CA GLU A 88 -4.71 24.95 3.02
C GLU A 88 -5.51 25.69 4.09
N PHE A 89 -4.81 26.39 4.98
CA PHE A 89 -5.43 27.37 5.88
C PHE A 89 -4.89 28.76 5.59
N ASN A 90 -5.75 29.77 5.78
CA ASN A 90 -5.36 31.16 5.66
C ASN A 90 -4.43 31.55 6.81
N VAL A 91 -3.20 31.93 6.48
CA VAL A 91 -2.21 32.35 7.49
C VAL A 91 -2.63 33.58 8.30
N GLN A 92 -3.48 34.45 7.76
CA GLN A 92 -3.94 35.68 8.42
C GLN A 92 -4.85 35.38 9.63
N GLU A 93 -5.44 34.19 9.68
CA GLU A 93 -6.28 33.75 10.81
C GLU A 93 -5.44 33.21 11.99
N ILE A 94 -4.14 33.00 11.78
CA ILE A 94 -3.24 32.46 12.80
C ILE A 94 -2.65 33.61 13.62
N LYS A 95 -2.98 33.65 14.91
CA LYS A 95 -2.41 34.61 15.87
C LYS A 95 -1.02 34.20 16.36
N ASP A 96 -0.80 32.90 16.57
CA ASP A 96 0.44 32.35 17.09
C ASP A 96 0.83 31.05 16.36
N PRO A 97 1.84 31.07 15.47
CA PRO A 97 2.35 29.88 14.79
C PRO A 97 2.99 28.83 15.72
N MET A 98 3.31 29.19 16.97
CA MET A 98 3.85 28.26 17.96
C MET A 98 2.77 27.46 18.67
N ASN A 99 1.52 27.94 18.64
CA ASN A 99 0.37 27.33 19.29
C ASN A 99 -0.75 27.06 18.29
N LEU A 100 -0.49 26.12 17.39
CA LEU A 100 -1.43 25.68 16.38
C LEU A 100 -2.22 24.45 16.84
N PRO A 101 -3.49 24.30 16.42
CA PRO A 101 -4.22 23.06 16.57
C PRO A 101 -3.47 21.89 15.91
N ASP A 102 -3.59 20.69 16.49
CA ASP A 102 -2.87 19.49 16.02
C ASP A 102 -3.12 19.10 14.56
N TYR A 103 -4.20 19.60 13.94
CA TYR A 103 -4.52 19.37 12.53
C TYR A 103 -3.91 20.41 11.57
N LYS A 104 -3.22 21.44 12.07
CA LYS A 104 -2.51 22.45 11.27
C LYS A 104 -1.01 22.29 11.42
N PHE A 105 -0.30 22.27 10.30
CA PHE A 105 1.14 22.19 10.24
C PHE A 105 1.74 23.55 9.89
N TRP A 106 2.79 23.96 10.61
CA TRP A 106 3.58 25.14 10.27
C TRP A 106 5.02 24.73 9.96
N PRO A 107 5.49 24.91 8.71
CA PRO A 107 6.85 24.55 8.33
C PRO A 107 7.84 25.47 9.03
N ARG A 108 8.95 24.91 9.49
CA ARG A 108 10.06 25.64 10.11
C ARG A 108 11.35 25.28 9.40
N ILE A 109 12.20 26.28 9.16
CA ILE A 109 13.58 26.08 8.77
C ILE A 109 14.42 26.43 10.00
N GLU A 110 15.11 25.42 10.52
CA GLU A 110 16.07 25.59 11.61
C GLU A 110 17.45 25.22 11.08
N PHE A 111 18.39 26.17 11.15
CA PHE A 111 19.79 25.87 10.88
C PHE A 111 20.44 25.37 12.16
N VAL A 112 20.76 24.08 12.20
CA VAL A 112 21.47 23.47 13.32
C VAL A 112 22.92 23.24 12.90
N GLY A 113 23.79 24.19 13.24
CA GLY A 113 25.22 24.15 12.88
C GLY A 113 25.95 25.44 13.28
N SER A 114 27.27 25.45 13.14
CA SER A 114 28.06 26.69 13.25
C SER A 114 28.08 27.43 11.91
N ASP A 115 28.08 28.77 11.97
CA ASP A 115 28.40 29.61 10.80
C ASP A 115 29.85 29.38 10.33
N GLU A 116 30.71 28.85 11.20
CA GLU A 116 32.05 28.43 10.87
C GLU A 116 32.01 27.18 9.97
N LYS A 117 32.41 27.36 8.71
CA LYS A 117 32.60 26.28 7.75
C LYS A 117 34.05 25.80 7.84
N PRO A 118 34.32 24.56 8.28
CA PRO A 118 35.67 24.02 8.29
C PRO A 118 36.27 24.03 6.88
N GLU A 119 37.55 24.40 6.75
CA GLU A 119 38.27 24.29 5.48
C GLU A 119 38.52 22.83 5.08
N THR A 120 38.53 21.93 6.07
CA THR A 120 38.71 20.49 5.88
C THR A 120 37.71 19.72 6.72
N TYR A 121 37.24 18.58 6.19
CA TYR A 121 36.37 17.64 6.90
C TYR A 121 37.11 16.33 7.08
N ALA A 122 37.15 15.80 8.30
CA ALA A 122 37.68 14.47 8.55
C ALA A 122 36.83 13.43 7.81
N THR A 123 37.46 12.57 7.01
CA THR A 123 36.78 11.52 6.22
C THR A 123 36.95 10.13 6.81
N ARG A 124 37.72 9.99 7.89
CA ARG A 124 38.01 8.73 8.59
C ARG A 124 37.81 8.92 10.09
N ASP A 125 37.48 7.83 10.78
CA ASP A 125 37.34 7.77 12.23
C ASP A 125 36.30 8.75 12.82
N ILE A 126 35.35 9.21 11.99
CA ILE A 126 34.23 10.08 12.37
C ILE A 126 32.98 9.30 12.78
N CYS A 127 32.98 7.98 12.65
CA CYS A 127 31.86 7.16 13.10
C CYS A 127 31.76 7.26 14.62
N PRO A 128 30.59 7.63 15.18
CA PRO A 128 30.41 7.66 16.63
C PRO A 128 30.72 6.28 17.21
N ALA A 129 31.66 6.22 18.15
CA ALA A 129 31.92 4.99 18.89
C ALA A 129 30.65 4.64 19.69
N GLN A 130 30.06 3.48 19.42
CA GLN A 130 28.90 3.01 20.15
C GLN A 130 29.33 2.48 21.52
N ASP A 131 28.52 2.79 22.54
CA ASP A 131 28.67 2.19 23.85
C ASP A 131 28.60 0.65 23.73
N PRO A 132 29.57 -0.10 24.29
CA PRO A 132 29.61 -1.56 24.16
C PRO A 132 28.34 -2.27 24.65
N LYS A 133 27.67 -1.73 25.66
CA LYS A 133 26.42 -2.27 26.18
C LYS A 133 25.29 -2.10 25.17
N VAL A 134 25.17 -0.91 24.58
CA VAL A 134 24.19 -0.62 23.53
C VAL A 134 24.44 -1.49 22.31
N ALA A 135 25.70 -1.67 21.91
CA ALA A 135 26.07 -2.55 20.81
C ALA A 135 25.63 -4.01 21.07
N ALA A 136 25.83 -4.52 22.28
CA ALA A 136 25.40 -5.87 22.66
C ALA A 136 23.87 -6.02 22.69
N GLU A 137 23.14 -5.00 23.17
CA GLU A 137 21.67 -4.98 23.14
C GLU A 137 21.13 -5.00 21.71
N LEU A 138 21.68 -4.18 20.82
CA LEU A 138 21.32 -4.16 19.40
C LEU A 138 21.65 -5.48 18.70
N ASP A 139 22.78 -6.10 19.02
CA ASP A 139 23.18 -7.39 18.45
C ASP A 139 22.21 -8.52 18.81
N ALA A 140 21.75 -8.54 20.08
CA ALA A 140 20.74 -9.49 20.54
C ALA A 140 19.35 -9.23 19.92
N GLN A 141 18.97 -7.97 19.71
CA GLN A 141 17.76 -7.64 18.96
C GLN A 141 17.83 -8.12 17.51
N LEU A 142 18.99 -7.96 16.86
CA LEU A 142 19.21 -8.48 15.51
C LEU A 142 19.11 -10.02 15.46
N ASP A 143 19.65 -10.73 16.45
CA ASP A 143 19.49 -12.20 16.54
C ASP A 143 18.02 -12.60 16.63
N ALA A 144 17.23 -11.91 17.45
CA ALA A 144 15.80 -12.16 17.58
C ALA A 144 15.05 -11.88 16.27
N LEU A 145 15.41 -10.81 15.56
CA LEU A 145 14.83 -10.49 14.24
C LEU A 145 15.18 -11.55 13.20
N ILE A 146 16.46 -11.94 13.10
CA ILE A 146 16.91 -12.98 12.15
C ILE A 146 16.20 -14.31 12.45
N ALA A 147 16.12 -14.71 13.71
CA ALA A 147 15.48 -15.96 14.11
C ALA A 147 13.96 -15.98 13.86
N SER A 148 13.29 -14.82 13.92
CA SER A 148 11.83 -14.71 13.73
C SER A 148 11.42 -14.39 12.30
N THR A 149 12.35 -13.99 11.43
CA THR A 149 12.05 -13.64 10.04
C THR A 149 11.74 -14.91 9.24
N CYS A 150 10.50 -15.06 8.79
CA CYS A 150 10.10 -16.14 7.90
C CYS A 150 10.59 -15.86 6.47
N LEU A 151 11.39 -16.77 5.93
CA LEU A 151 11.98 -16.69 4.59
C LEU A 151 11.47 -17.79 3.65
N ASP A 152 10.30 -18.36 3.98
CA ASP A 152 9.69 -19.47 3.27
C ASP A 152 9.35 -19.09 1.83
N VAL A 153 9.83 -19.90 0.88
CA VAL A 153 9.50 -19.76 -0.54
C VAL A 153 8.56 -20.88 -0.94
N GLN A 154 7.34 -20.52 -1.32
CA GLN A 154 6.34 -21.49 -1.75
C GLN A 154 6.74 -22.10 -3.12
N PRO A 155 6.47 -23.40 -3.35
CA PRO A 155 6.89 -24.08 -4.57
C PRO A 155 6.21 -23.52 -5.82
N ASN A 156 4.97 -23.03 -5.68
CA ASN A 156 4.25 -22.35 -6.75
C ASN A 156 4.05 -20.88 -6.39
N ARG A 157 4.39 -19.97 -7.29
CA ARG A 157 4.14 -18.53 -7.08
C ARG A 157 2.64 -18.22 -7.15
N VAL A 158 1.97 -18.71 -8.18
CA VAL A 158 0.57 -18.37 -8.47
C VAL A 158 -0.24 -19.64 -8.65
N GLY A 159 -1.26 -19.83 -7.83
CA GLY A 159 -2.33 -20.81 -8.05
C GLY A 159 -3.39 -20.26 -8.99
N PHE A 160 -3.96 -21.09 -9.84
CA PHE A 160 -5.06 -20.71 -10.74
C PHE A 160 -6.22 -21.68 -10.58
N THR A 161 -7.43 -21.12 -10.51
CA THR A 161 -8.68 -21.87 -10.56
C THR A 161 -9.70 -21.14 -11.43
N ALA A 162 -10.47 -21.88 -12.22
CA ALA A 162 -11.57 -21.32 -13.01
C ALA A 162 -12.68 -22.34 -13.24
N ASN A 163 -13.85 -21.87 -13.65
CA ASN A 163 -14.91 -22.75 -14.11
C ASN A 163 -14.41 -23.53 -15.37
N PRO A 164 -14.53 -24.87 -15.44
CA PRO A 164 -14.00 -25.68 -16.55
C PRO A 164 -14.51 -25.31 -17.95
N ALA A 165 -15.64 -24.60 -18.04
CA ALA A 165 -16.20 -24.14 -19.31
C ALA A 165 -15.53 -22.86 -19.85
N GLU A 166 -14.60 -22.26 -19.10
CA GLU A 166 -14.05 -20.94 -19.44
C GLU A 166 -13.05 -20.98 -20.62
N PRO A 167 -13.36 -20.30 -21.74
CA PRO A 167 -12.44 -20.21 -22.89
C PRO A 167 -11.13 -19.48 -22.56
N ILE A 168 -11.14 -18.67 -21.49
CA ILE A 168 -10.03 -17.80 -21.09
C ILE A 168 -8.73 -18.57 -20.82
N VAL A 169 -8.86 -19.80 -20.32
CA VAL A 169 -7.73 -20.68 -19.99
C VAL A 169 -6.93 -21.04 -21.24
N ALA A 170 -7.61 -21.20 -22.38
CA ALA A 170 -6.97 -21.50 -23.66
C ALA A 170 -6.38 -20.25 -24.32
N GLN A 171 -6.94 -19.07 -24.06
CA GLN A 171 -6.57 -17.81 -24.73
C GLN A 171 -5.37 -17.11 -24.10
N LEU A 172 -5.14 -17.30 -22.79
CA LEU A 172 -4.06 -16.65 -22.07
C LEU A 172 -2.93 -17.64 -21.75
N GLY A 173 -1.92 -17.70 -22.62
CA GLY A 173 -0.74 -18.56 -22.40
C GLY A 173 -0.01 -18.29 -21.07
N ILE A 174 -0.17 -17.10 -20.48
CA ILE A 174 0.39 -16.80 -19.15
C ILE A 174 -0.24 -17.65 -18.02
N ILE A 175 -1.51 -18.05 -18.17
CA ILE A 175 -2.20 -18.92 -17.19
C ILE A 175 -1.53 -20.29 -17.12
N GLN A 176 -0.93 -20.78 -18.20
CA GLN A 176 -0.24 -22.07 -18.24
C GLN A 176 1.00 -22.11 -17.33
N ARG A 177 1.47 -20.95 -16.87
CA ARG A 177 2.58 -20.83 -15.90
C ARG A 177 2.11 -20.83 -14.45
N CYS A 178 0.81 -20.77 -14.23
CA CYS A 178 0.21 -20.91 -12.90
C CYS A 178 0.03 -22.38 -12.55
N HIS A 179 0.05 -22.68 -11.26
CA HIS A 179 -0.29 -24.00 -10.74
C HIS A 179 -1.80 -24.19 -10.76
N MET A 180 -2.28 -25.13 -11.56
CA MET A 180 -3.70 -25.44 -11.66
C MET A 180 -4.18 -26.12 -10.37
N ILE A 181 -5.10 -25.47 -9.67
CA ILE A 181 -5.72 -26.01 -8.46
C ILE A 181 -6.91 -26.86 -8.88
N GLN A 182 -6.84 -28.15 -8.57
CA GLN A 182 -7.92 -29.08 -8.90
C GLN A 182 -9.08 -28.94 -7.92
N THR A 183 -10.29 -29.04 -8.46
CA THR A 183 -11.54 -29.19 -7.69
C THR A 183 -11.99 -30.64 -7.81
N GLU A 184 -12.16 -31.31 -6.67
CA GLU A 184 -12.82 -32.62 -6.66
C GLU A 184 -14.26 -32.42 -7.13
N ARG A 185 -14.65 -33.09 -8.22
CA ARG A 185 -16.03 -33.10 -8.70
C ARG A 185 -16.89 -33.91 -7.72
N SER A 186 -17.51 -33.26 -6.74
CA SER A 186 -18.62 -33.86 -6.01
C SER A 186 -19.91 -33.74 -6.82
N GLN A 187 -20.77 -34.75 -6.79
CA GLN A 187 -22.08 -34.80 -7.47
C GLN A 187 -23.11 -33.83 -6.85
N THR A 188 -22.75 -32.56 -6.74
CA THR A 188 -23.49 -31.52 -6.01
C THR A 188 -23.81 -30.34 -6.91
N SER A 189 -24.74 -29.49 -6.48
CA SER A 189 -25.24 -28.37 -7.30
C SER A 189 -24.12 -27.40 -7.75
N ILE A 190 -24.33 -26.69 -8.87
CA ILE A 190 -23.36 -25.72 -9.46
C ILE A 190 -22.87 -24.67 -8.42
N ALA A 191 -23.71 -24.30 -7.45
CA ALA A 191 -23.38 -23.37 -6.37
C ALA A 191 -22.39 -23.97 -5.34
N GLU A 192 -22.50 -25.27 -5.05
CA GLU A 192 -21.56 -25.97 -4.16
C GLU A 192 -20.21 -26.18 -4.83
N GLU A 193 -20.20 -26.48 -6.15
CA GLU A 193 -18.97 -26.56 -6.94
C GLU A 193 -18.22 -25.21 -6.98
N THR A 194 -18.93 -24.09 -7.14
CA THR A 194 -18.31 -22.75 -7.16
C THR A 194 -17.70 -22.35 -5.82
N SER A 195 -18.33 -22.74 -4.71
CA SER A 195 -17.76 -22.55 -3.37
C SER A 195 -16.44 -23.31 -3.16
N GLY A 196 -16.30 -24.47 -3.84
CA GLY A 196 -15.10 -25.30 -3.79
C GLY A 196 -13.86 -24.64 -4.40
N PHE A 197 -14.02 -23.89 -5.51
CA PHE A 197 -12.87 -23.24 -6.16
C PHE A 197 -12.19 -22.22 -5.24
N PHE A 198 -12.96 -21.32 -4.64
CA PHE A 198 -12.42 -20.30 -3.74
C PHE A 198 -11.81 -20.92 -2.49
N ARG A 199 -12.50 -21.89 -1.90
CA ARG A 199 -12.01 -22.59 -0.72
C ARG A 199 -10.70 -23.32 -0.99
N ASN A 200 -10.58 -24.00 -2.12
CA ASN A 200 -9.37 -24.73 -2.50
C ASN A 200 -8.21 -23.77 -2.83
N LEU A 201 -8.50 -22.63 -3.46
CA LEU A 201 -7.52 -21.59 -3.72
C LEU A 201 -6.97 -21.00 -2.42
N ILE A 202 -7.84 -20.51 -1.53
CA ILE A 202 -7.43 -19.97 -0.23
C ILE A 202 -6.75 -21.04 0.62
N GLY A 203 -7.25 -22.28 0.61
CA GLY A 203 -6.60 -23.42 1.26
C GLY A 203 -5.17 -23.63 0.75
N SER A 204 -4.95 -23.61 -0.55
CA SER A 204 -3.62 -23.78 -1.16
C SER A 204 -2.65 -22.65 -0.82
N ILE A 205 -3.15 -21.42 -0.71
CA ILE A 205 -2.34 -20.26 -0.28
C ILE A 205 -1.96 -20.40 1.21
N LEU A 206 -2.94 -20.71 2.07
CA LEU A 206 -2.72 -20.82 3.52
C LEU A 206 -1.93 -22.07 3.91
N ASP A 207 -1.97 -23.14 3.11
CA ASP A 207 -1.14 -24.35 3.23
C ASP A 207 0.30 -24.12 2.73
N GLY A 208 0.61 -22.99 2.10
CA GLY A 208 1.92 -22.70 1.51
C GLY A 208 2.22 -23.48 0.23
N LYS A 209 1.22 -24.08 -0.42
CA LYS A 209 1.37 -24.72 -1.74
C LYS A 209 1.54 -23.69 -2.84
N CYS A 210 0.84 -22.57 -2.71
CA CYS A 210 0.94 -21.41 -3.57
C CYS A 210 1.25 -20.17 -2.72
N ARG A 211 2.02 -19.21 -3.24
CA ARG A 211 2.21 -17.90 -2.58
C ARG A 211 0.94 -17.06 -2.70
N SER A 212 0.45 -16.91 -3.93
CA SER A 212 -0.75 -16.15 -4.27
C SER A 212 -1.63 -16.98 -5.22
N GLY A 213 -2.75 -16.42 -5.65
CA GLY A 213 -3.44 -16.98 -6.79
C GLY A 213 -4.63 -16.18 -7.29
N ILE A 214 -5.24 -16.74 -8.32
CA ILE A 214 -6.29 -16.12 -9.09
C ILE A 214 -7.46 -17.09 -9.28
N ALA A 215 -8.67 -16.58 -9.13
CA ALA A 215 -9.91 -17.30 -9.41
C ALA A 215 -10.69 -16.56 -10.50
N ILE A 216 -11.16 -17.27 -11.52
CA ILE A 216 -12.09 -16.73 -12.53
C ILE A 216 -13.38 -17.53 -12.43
N VAL A 217 -14.42 -16.92 -11.84
CA VAL A 217 -15.69 -17.60 -11.57
C VAL A 217 -16.86 -16.63 -11.67
N ASP A 218 -18.07 -17.18 -11.72
CA ASP A 218 -19.29 -16.37 -11.77
C ASP A 218 -19.50 -15.59 -10.46
N LYS A 219 -20.15 -14.43 -10.58
CA LYS A 219 -20.43 -13.54 -9.44
C LYS A 219 -21.21 -14.29 -8.35
N SER A 220 -20.64 -14.35 -7.15
CA SER A 220 -21.30 -14.91 -5.98
C SER A 220 -20.78 -14.30 -4.68
N SER A 221 -21.56 -13.35 -4.16
CA SER A 221 -21.39 -12.71 -2.85
C SER A 221 -21.29 -13.74 -1.73
N GLU A 222 -22.21 -14.71 -1.74
CA GLU A 222 -22.30 -15.78 -0.76
C GLU A 222 -21.01 -16.62 -0.72
N ASN A 223 -20.43 -16.94 -1.88
CA ASN A 223 -19.21 -17.73 -1.96
C ASN A 223 -17.99 -16.97 -1.42
N LEU A 224 -17.88 -15.66 -1.70
CA LEU A 224 -16.83 -14.83 -1.12
C LEU A 224 -16.97 -14.72 0.40
N ILE A 225 -18.19 -14.54 0.92
CA ILE A 225 -18.46 -14.51 2.37
C ILE A 225 -18.06 -15.84 3.03
N LYS A 226 -18.49 -16.98 2.46
CA LYS A 226 -18.11 -18.32 2.96
C LYS A 226 -16.59 -18.52 2.94
N THR A 227 -15.91 -18.01 1.92
CA THR A 227 -14.45 -18.12 1.78
C THR A 227 -13.71 -17.31 2.83
N LEU A 228 -14.15 -16.07 3.07
CA LEU A 228 -13.59 -15.20 4.11
C LEU A 228 -13.81 -15.81 5.51
N LYS A 229 -15.01 -16.34 5.79
CA LYS A 229 -15.29 -17.09 7.03
C LYS A 229 -14.42 -18.34 7.15
N TYR A 230 -14.24 -19.11 6.07
CA TYR A 230 -13.36 -20.27 6.07
C TYR A 230 -11.91 -19.91 6.44
N ALA A 231 -11.37 -18.82 5.88
CA ALA A 231 -10.02 -18.35 6.20
C ALA A 231 -9.84 -18.03 7.69
N VAL A 232 -10.84 -17.42 8.31
CA VAL A 232 -10.76 -16.98 9.70
C VAL A 232 -11.15 -18.11 10.66
N ASP A 233 -12.32 -18.71 10.49
CA ASP A 233 -12.90 -19.66 11.45
C ASP A 233 -12.33 -21.07 11.31
N SER A 234 -12.10 -21.55 10.09
CA SER A 234 -11.60 -22.93 9.86
C SER A 234 -10.08 -22.99 9.79
N ARG A 235 -9.43 -21.92 9.32
CA ARG A 235 -7.98 -21.87 9.10
C ARG A 235 -7.23 -21.05 10.14
N GLY A 236 -7.93 -20.37 11.04
CA GLY A 236 -7.32 -19.63 12.16
C GLY A 236 -6.56 -18.37 11.73
N THR A 237 -6.84 -17.82 10.55
CA THR A 237 -6.22 -16.58 10.08
C THR A 237 -6.76 -15.43 10.91
N LYS A 238 -5.87 -14.65 11.56
CA LYS A 238 -6.27 -13.63 12.53
C LYS A 238 -6.75 -12.35 11.88
N ASN A 239 -6.07 -11.92 10.81
CA ASN A 239 -6.31 -10.67 10.12
C ASN A 239 -6.44 -10.96 8.62
N VAL A 240 -7.61 -10.74 8.03
CA VAL A 240 -7.87 -10.89 6.59
C VAL A 240 -8.31 -9.53 6.05
N MET A 241 -7.70 -9.09 4.95
CA MET A 241 -8.14 -7.86 4.26
C MET A 241 -8.87 -8.24 2.98
N PHE A 242 -10.13 -7.83 2.89
CA PHE A 242 -10.93 -7.91 1.67
C PHE A 242 -10.91 -6.54 0.97
N ILE A 243 -10.62 -6.51 -0.33
CA ILE A 243 -10.65 -5.29 -1.16
C ILE A 243 -11.61 -5.51 -2.32
N ASP A 244 -12.69 -4.76 -2.33
CA ASP A 244 -13.64 -4.73 -3.44
C ASP A 244 -13.26 -3.62 -4.41
N MET A 245 -12.79 -4.00 -5.59
CA MET A 245 -12.43 -3.11 -6.69
C MET A 245 -13.41 -3.21 -7.86
N ARG A 246 -14.57 -3.84 -7.67
CA ARG A 246 -15.63 -3.90 -8.68
C ARG A 246 -16.30 -2.54 -8.83
N ILE A 247 -16.84 -2.23 -10.02
CA ILE A 247 -17.59 -0.97 -10.24
C ILE A 247 -18.72 -0.80 -9.21
N HIS A 248 -19.41 -1.90 -8.89
CA HIS A 248 -20.51 -1.94 -7.93
C HIS A 248 -20.12 -2.80 -6.73
N PRO A 249 -19.66 -2.18 -5.63
CA PRO A 249 -19.33 -2.90 -4.41
C PRO A 249 -20.50 -3.68 -3.88
N ASP A 250 -20.15 -4.77 -3.23
CA ASP A 250 -21.13 -5.65 -2.64
C ASP A 250 -21.35 -5.31 -1.17
N CYS A 251 -22.41 -4.56 -0.93
CA CYS A 251 -22.82 -4.16 0.41
C CYS A 251 -23.16 -5.38 1.29
N GLU A 252 -23.50 -6.54 0.72
CA GLU A 252 -23.80 -7.75 1.49
C GLU A 252 -22.55 -8.29 2.19
N ILE A 253 -21.40 -8.24 1.51
CA ILE A 253 -20.12 -8.67 2.08
C ILE A 253 -19.77 -7.76 3.27
N GLN A 254 -19.88 -6.43 3.10
CA GLN A 254 -19.60 -5.49 4.19
C GLN A 254 -20.52 -5.72 5.40
N ARG A 255 -21.84 -5.83 5.17
CA ARG A 255 -22.82 -6.11 6.23
C ARG A 255 -22.53 -7.42 6.95
N SER A 256 -22.07 -8.44 6.24
CA SER A 256 -21.74 -9.75 6.82
C SER A 256 -20.56 -9.72 7.80
N PHE A 257 -19.69 -8.71 7.69
CA PHE A 257 -18.48 -8.56 8.51
C PHE A 257 -18.45 -7.28 9.33
N GLN A 258 -19.58 -6.55 9.42
CA GLN A 258 -19.66 -5.27 10.12
C GLN A 258 -19.39 -5.34 11.63
N GLU A 259 -19.30 -6.53 12.23
CA GLU A 259 -18.94 -6.74 13.65
C GLU A 259 -17.61 -7.53 13.82
N ASP A 260 -17.04 -8.04 12.72
CA ASP A 260 -15.87 -8.92 12.78
C ASP A 260 -14.57 -8.12 12.62
N VAL A 261 -13.90 -7.87 13.75
CA VAL A 261 -12.61 -7.14 13.78
C VAL A 261 -11.45 -7.89 13.13
N ARG A 262 -11.63 -9.17 12.81
CA ARG A 262 -10.63 -10.01 12.12
C ARG A 262 -10.61 -9.75 10.62
N ILE A 263 -11.66 -9.14 10.07
CA ILE A 263 -11.80 -8.87 8.63
C ILE A 263 -11.92 -7.38 8.38
N LEU A 264 -10.97 -6.83 7.62
CA LEU A 264 -11.05 -5.47 7.11
C LEU A 264 -11.65 -5.49 5.71
N CYS A 265 -12.79 -4.84 5.50
CA CYS A 265 -13.40 -4.69 4.19
C CYS A 265 -13.14 -3.28 3.65
N ALA A 266 -12.36 -3.19 2.58
CA ALA A 266 -12.18 -1.98 1.82
C ALA A 266 -12.97 -2.04 0.51
N SER A 267 -13.53 -0.92 0.06
CA SER A 267 -14.22 -0.85 -1.23
C SER A 267 -13.91 0.45 -1.95
N LEU A 268 -13.57 0.32 -3.24
CA LEU A 268 -13.23 1.41 -4.14
C LEU A 268 -14.16 1.36 -5.35
N TYR A 269 -15.01 2.37 -5.53
CA TYR A 269 -16.07 2.33 -6.53
C TYR A 269 -16.30 3.66 -7.23
N SER A 270 -16.97 3.58 -8.38
CA SER A 270 -17.29 4.72 -9.25
C SER A 270 -18.80 4.96 -9.27
N GLY A 271 -19.26 6.08 -8.73
CA GLY A 271 -20.65 6.49 -8.85
C GLY A 271 -21.20 7.28 -7.67
N LEU A 272 -22.17 8.15 -7.94
CA LEU A 272 -22.99 8.88 -6.96
C LEU A 272 -23.90 7.96 -6.14
N ALA A 273 -23.97 6.67 -6.47
CA ALA A 273 -24.81 5.70 -5.80
C ALA A 273 -24.18 5.26 -4.48
N LEU A 274 -24.02 6.18 -3.53
CA LEU A 274 -24.21 5.97 -2.10
C LEU A 274 -24.55 7.33 -1.45
N ASP A 275 -25.66 7.95 -1.87
CA ASP A 275 -26.53 8.58 -0.86
C ASP A 275 -26.86 7.45 0.16
N ASP A 276 -26.54 7.65 1.44
CA ASP A 276 -26.85 6.72 2.55
C ASP A 276 -26.05 5.41 2.70
N VAL A 277 -24.72 5.43 2.57
CA VAL A 277 -23.90 4.53 3.42
C VAL A 277 -23.36 5.34 4.58
N GLU A 278 -24.27 5.59 5.51
CA GLU A 278 -23.92 5.68 6.92
C GLU A 278 -22.88 4.59 7.22
N PHE A 279 -21.66 5.02 7.56
CA PHE A 279 -20.64 4.28 8.31
C PHE A 279 -21.05 2.84 8.66
N VAL A 280 -20.90 1.91 7.71
CA VAL A 280 -21.22 0.50 7.96
C VAL A 280 -20.11 -0.03 8.85
N GLY A 281 -20.39 -0.08 10.13
CA GLY A 281 -19.52 -0.58 11.17
C GLY A 281 -20.20 -0.23 12.49
N LEU A 282 -20.32 -1.22 13.36
CA LEU A 282 -20.98 -1.06 14.65
C LEU A 282 -19.93 -0.93 15.73
N ASN A 283 -20.04 0.11 16.57
CA ASN A 283 -19.13 0.30 17.69
C ASN A 283 -17.64 0.34 17.24
N ASP A 284 -16.79 -0.51 17.83
CA ASP A 284 -15.34 -0.57 17.58
C ASP A 284 -14.96 -1.12 16.20
N SER A 285 -15.89 -1.79 15.49
CA SER A 285 -15.61 -2.39 14.18
C SER A 285 -15.59 -1.35 13.04
N LYS A 286 -16.07 -0.12 13.29
CA LYS A 286 -16.12 0.98 12.31
C LYS A 286 -14.81 1.21 11.57
N ARG A 287 -13.68 1.02 12.25
CA ARG A 287 -12.36 1.21 11.64
C ARG A 287 -12.04 0.19 10.53
N TYR A 288 -12.68 -0.98 10.55
CA TYR A 288 -12.41 -2.10 9.65
C TYR A 288 -13.26 -2.08 8.37
N ILE A 289 -14.12 -1.08 8.18
CA ILE A 289 -14.87 -0.89 6.94
C ILE A 289 -14.44 0.44 6.33
N VAL A 290 -13.80 0.39 5.16
CA VAL A 290 -13.18 1.54 4.50
C VAL A 290 -13.80 1.73 3.12
N ASN A 291 -14.61 2.76 2.94
CA ASN A 291 -15.32 3.02 1.69
C ASN A 291 -14.77 4.27 0.99
N ILE A 292 -14.39 4.13 -0.29
CA ILE A 292 -13.85 5.20 -1.12
C ILE A 292 -14.71 5.32 -2.39
N GLY A 293 -15.69 6.23 -2.36
CA GLY A 293 -16.57 6.54 -3.49
C GLY A 293 -15.98 7.61 -4.40
N LEU A 294 -15.37 7.19 -5.50
CA LEU A 294 -14.79 8.06 -6.52
C LEU A 294 -15.84 8.50 -7.55
N GLN A 295 -15.57 9.62 -8.23
CA GLN A 295 -16.44 10.11 -9.29
C GLN A 295 -16.48 9.17 -10.50
N PRO A 296 -17.58 9.18 -11.28
CA PRO A 296 -17.59 8.55 -12.59
C PRO A 296 -16.42 9.08 -13.45
N ASN A 297 -15.72 8.18 -14.13
CA ASN A 297 -14.55 8.45 -14.99
C ASN A 297 -13.21 8.74 -14.28
N CYS A 298 -13.09 8.52 -12.96
CA CYS A 298 -11.78 8.54 -12.29
C CYS A 298 -10.83 7.50 -12.90
N GLY A 299 -9.58 7.86 -13.17
CA GLY A 299 -8.60 6.98 -13.82
C GLY A 299 -7.60 6.40 -12.84
N ASP A 300 -6.46 5.95 -13.38
CA ASP A 300 -5.37 5.38 -12.58
C ASP A 300 -4.90 6.33 -11.47
N ALA A 301 -4.80 7.63 -11.75
CA ALA A 301 -4.29 8.62 -10.78
C ALA A 301 -5.10 8.68 -9.48
N GLU A 302 -6.44 8.75 -9.55
CA GLU A 302 -7.31 8.73 -8.38
C GLU A 302 -7.23 7.41 -7.61
N ILE A 303 -7.08 6.30 -8.33
CA ILE A 303 -6.97 4.97 -7.71
C ILE A 303 -5.64 4.86 -6.97
N PHE A 304 -4.51 5.21 -7.60
CA PHE A 304 -3.21 5.24 -6.91
C PHE A 304 -3.24 6.19 -5.71
N SER A 305 -3.86 7.37 -5.84
CA SER A 305 -4.03 8.30 -4.73
C SER A 305 -4.82 7.67 -3.58
N SER A 306 -5.89 6.93 -3.88
CA SER A 306 -6.67 6.20 -2.87
C SER A 306 -5.84 5.11 -2.16
N PHE A 307 -5.02 4.37 -2.91
CA PHE A 307 -4.12 3.36 -2.34
C PHE A 307 -3.01 3.97 -1.47
N PHE A 308 -2.23 4.91 -2.00
CA PHE A 308 -1.10 5.48 -1.26
C PHE A 308 -1.51 6.28 -0.03
N ARG A 309 -2.70 6.87 -0.03
CA ARG A 309 -3.14 7.82 1.02
C ARG A 309 -4.08 7.22 2.04
N VAL A 310 -4.69 6.07 1.73
CA VAL A 310 -5.67 5.41 2.59
C VAL A 310 -5.35 3.92 2.71
N LEU A 311 -5.48 3.15 1.63
CA LEU A 311 -5.50 1.69 1.74
C LEU A 311 -4.15 1.06 2.10
N LEU A 312 -3.04 1.49 1.48
CA LEU A 312 -1.71 0.96 1.81
C LEU A 312 -1.31 1.31 3.25
N PRO A 313 -1.39 2.58 3.71
CA PRO A 313 -1.11 2.88 5.13
C PRO A 313 -1.93 2.02 6.11
N ILE A 314 -3.24 1.86 5.85
CA ILE A 314 -4.12 1.02 6.66
C ILE A 314 -3.69 -0.45 6.58
N ALA A 315 -3.40 -0.99 5.39
CA ALA A 315 -2.99 -2.38 5.21
C ALA A 315 -1.69 -2.70 5.95
N TYR A 316 -0.70 -1.80 5.86
CA TYR A 316 0.57 -1.92 6.56
C TYR A 316 0.39 -1.90 8.08
N GLN A 317 -0.49 -1.05 8.62
CA GLN A 317 -0.77 -1.01 10.06
C GLN A 317 -1.67 -2.16 10.54
N PHE A 318 -2.65 -2.58 9.72
CA PHE A 318 -3.54 -3.71 10.02
C PHE A 318 -2.79 -5.04 10.03
N GLY A 319 -1.73 -5.15 9.21
CA GLY A 319 -0.90 -6.36 9.14
C GLY A 319 -1.70 -7.60 8.76
N PRO A 320 -2.36 -7.65 7.60
CA PRO A 320 -3.13 -8.82 7.19
C PRO A 320 -2.21 -10.02 6.96
N GLN A 321 -2.75 -11.21 7.21
CA GLN A 321 -2.12 -12.50 6.93
C GLN A 321 -2.60 -13.11 5.61
N LEU A 322 -3.67 -12.54 5.05
CA LEU A 322 -4.24 -12.86 3.74
C LEU A 322 -4.94 -11.62 3.19
N ILE A 323 -4.73 -11.35 1.90
CA ILE A 323 -5.49 -10.33 1.16
C ILE A 323 -6.35 -11.04 0.12
N VAL A 324 -7.63 -10.70 0.05
CA VAL A 324 -8.58 -11.18 -0.95
C VAL A 324 -9.13 -9.99 -1.71
N ILE A 325 -8.98 -9.98 -3.03
CA ILE A 325 -9.44 -8.91 -3.89
C ILE A 325 -10.57 -9.44 -4.77
N ALA A 326 -11.71 -8.75 -4.78
CA ALA A 326 -12.73 -8.93 -5.80
C ALA A 326 -12.56 -7.83 -6.86
N ALA A 327 -12.39 -8.24 -8.11
CA ALA A 327 -12.24 -7.35 -9.24
C ALA A 327 -13.19 -7.76 -10.36
N ASP A 328 -13.66 -6.78 -11.13
CA ASP A 328 -14.35 -7.00 -12.38
C ASP A 328 -13.43 -6.66 -13.55
N SER A 329 -13.90 -6.97 -14.75
CA SER A 329 -13.26 -6.58 -16.00
C SER A 329 -13.71 -5.23 -16.53
N SER A 330 -14.81 -4.70 -16.00
CA SER A 330 -15.26 -3.34 -16.19
C SER A 330 -14.52 -2.41 -15.23
N GLY A 331 -14.47 -1.11 -15.48
CA GLY A 331 -13.87 -0.15 -14.55
C GLY A 331 -12.77 0.67 -15.19
N ASN A 332 -12.56 1.87 -14.64
CA ASN A 332 -11.75 2.92 -15.24
C ASN A 332 -10.24 2.76 -15.01
N ILE A 333 -9.83 1.72 -14.27
CA ILE A 333 -8.43 1.37 -14.09
C ILE A 333 -7.88 0.68 -15.35
N SER A 334 -6.71 1.10 -15.80
CA SER A 334 -6.00 0.43 -16.88
C SER A 334 -5.51 -0.96 -16.44
N ALA A 335 -5.13 -1.80 -17.39
CA ALA A 335 -4.56 -3.11 -17.09
C ALA A 335 -3.23 -2.97 -16.34
N GLU A 336 -2.40 -2.03 -16.78
CA GLU A 336 -1.12 -1.66 -16.17
C GLU A 336 -1.33 -1.10 -14.77
N GLY A 337 -2.26 -0.16 -14.60
CA GLY A 337 -2.62 0.41 -13.29
C GLY A 337 -3.07 -0.66 -12.31
N PHE A 338 -3.92 -1.60 -12.74
CA PHE A 338 -4.34 -2.73 -11.91
C PHE A 338 -3.17 -3.64 -11.55
N GLY A 339 -2.33 -4.01 -12.52
CA GLY A 339 -1.12 -4.81 -12.27
C GLY A 339 -0.21 -4.15 -11.23
N GLN A 340 0.01 -2.85 -11.32
CA GLN A 340 0.82 -2.08 -10.38
C GLN A 340 0.23 -2.08 -8.96
N ILE A 341 -1.09 -1.94 -8.81
CA ILE A 341 -1.76 -2.09 -7.51
C ILE A 341 -1.55 -3.49 -6.94
N ILE A 342 -1.74 -4.54 -7.75
CA ILE A 342 -1.48 -5.92 -7.33
C ILE A 342 -0.03 -6.08 -6.88
N HIS A 343 0.94 -5.52 -7.62
CA HIS A 343 2.37 -5.54 -7.27
C HIS A 343 2.66 -4.84 -5.95
N LEU A 344 2.05 -3.69 -5.67
CA LEU A 344 2.22 -3.04 -4.36
C LEU A 344 1.71 -3.94 -3.23
N LEU A 345 0.59 -4.64 -3.44
CA LEU A 345 -0.02 -5.53 -2.45
C LEU A 345 0.76 -6.85 -2.27
N THR A 346 1.62 -7.28 -3.20
CA THR A 346 2.47 -8.48 -3.01
C THR A 346 3.49 -8.31 -1.89
N SER A 347 3.81 -7.08 -1.49
CA SER A 347 4.68 -6.81 -0.33
C SER A 347 4.02 -7.12 1.02
N ILE A 348 2.69 -7.16 1.05
CA ILE A 348 1.91 -7.31 2.29
C ILE A 348 1.50 -8.79 2.44
N ALA A 349 1.28 -9.23 3.69
CA ALA A 349 0.88 -10.60 4.01
C ALA A 349 1.86 -11.69 3.51
N GLY A 350 3.13 -11.35 3.29
CA GLY A 350 4.12 -12.26 2.71
C GLY A 350 3.78 -12.68 1.27
N GLY A 351 3.02 -11.85 0.56
CA GLY A 351 2.52 -12.15 -0.78
C GLY A 351 1.30 -13.09 -0.82
N ARG A 352 0.70 -13.41 0.34
CA ARG A 352 -0.54 -14.20 0.43
C ARG A 352 -1.72 -13.38 -0.06
N LEU A 353 -1.90 -13.40 -1.38
CA LEU A 353 -2.87 -12.60 -2.11
C LEU A 353 -3.73 -13.51 -3.00
N SER A 354 -5.05 -13.35 -2.92
CA SER A 354 -6.00 -13.98 -3.83
C SER A 354 -6.75 -12.92 -4.61
N VAL A 355 -6.79 -13.04 -5.94
CA VAL A 355 -7.56 -12.14 -6.81
C VAL A 355 -8.67 -12.91 -7.49
N THR A 356 -9.90 -12.44 -7.32
CA THR A 356 -11.09 -13.01 -7.95
C THR A 356 -11.54 -12.10 -9.07
N PHE A 357 -11.64 -12.64 -10.27
CA PHE A 357 -12.31 -11.99 -11.40
C PHE A 357 -13.70 -12.57 -11.57
N GLU A 358 -14.69 -11.69 -11.60
CA GLU A 358 -16.05 -12.07 -12.01
C GLU A 358 -16.07 -12.37 -13.51
N ASN A 359 -16.64 -13.51 -13.84
CA ASN A 359 -16.90 -13.90 -15.23
C ASN A 359 -17.98 -12.97 -15.82
N SER A 360 -17.55 -11.97 -16.58
CA SER A 360 -18.43 -11.21 -17.46
C SER A 360 -18.00 -11.48 -18.90
N LEU A 361 -18.98 -11.69 -19.78
CA LEU A 361 -18.83 -11.99 -21.21
C LEU A 361 -17.57 -11.31 -21.77
N VAL A 362 -16.56 -12.14 -22.09
CA VAL A 362 -15.17 -11.74 -22.34
C VAL A 362 -15.09 -10.61 -23.39
N ILE A 363 -14.91 -9.38 -22.92
CA ILE A 363 -14.43 -8.27 -23.74
C ILE A 363 -12.90 -8.31 -23.70
N ASN A 364 -12.21 -8.00 -24.80
CA ASN A 364 -10.74 -8.02 -24.86
C ASN A 364 -10.04 -7.23 -23.73
N SER A 365 -10.70 -6.21 -23.17
CA SER A 365 -10.20 -5.44 -22.01
C SER A 365 -10.13 -6.25 -20.71
N SER A 366 -11.00 -7.25 -20.53
CA SER A 366 -10.95 -8.18 -19.39
C SER A 366 -9.64 -8.98 -19.38
N LEU A 367 -9.21 -9.42 -20.57
CA LEU A 367 -8.04 -10.28 -20.74
C LEU A 367 -6.74 -9.56 -20.42
N SER A 368 -6.61 -8.28 -20.78
CA SER A 368 -5.39 -7.50 -20.50
C SER A 368 -5.20 -7.27 -19.00
N ARG A 369 -6.29 -7.02 -18.26
CA ARG A 369 -6.24 -6.84 -16.80
C ARG A 369 -5.90 -8.15 -16.08
N ILE A 370 -6.51 -9.27 -16.47
CA ILE A 370 -6.16 -10.60 -15.95
C ILE A 370 -4.70 -10.92 -16.25
N LYS A 371 -4.24 -10.67 -17.47
CA LYS A 371 -2.83 -10.86 -17.85
C LYS A 371 -1.91 -10.04 -16.95
N SER A 372 -2.16 -8.75 -16.79
CA SER A 372 -1.33 -7.85 -15.97
C SER A 372 -1.34 -8.24 -14.49
N CYS A 373 -2.48 -8.72 -13.98
CA CYS A 373 -2.60 -9.29 -12.64
C CYS A 373 -1.71 -10.54 -12.48
N VAL A 374 -1.79 -11.50 -13.42
CA VAL A 374 -0.96 -12.71 -13.37
C VAL A 374 0.53 -12.37 -13.49
N GLN A 375 0.90 -11.39 -14.34
CA GLN A 375 2.28 -10.89 -14.43
C GLN A 375 2.76 -10.36 -13.07
N ALA A 376 1.95 -9.54 -12.40
CA ALA A 376 2.25 -9.02 -11.08
C ALA A 376 2.47 -10.13 -10.05
N LEU A 377 1.55 -11.11 -10.00
CA LEU A 377 1.60 -12.22 -9.06
C LEU A 377 2.79 -13.17 -9.32
N LEU A 378 3.21 -13.31 -10.57
CA LEU A 378 4.41 -14.07 -10.95
C LEU A 378 5.72 -13.33 -10.61
N GLY A 379 5.66 -12.02 -10.32
CA GLY A 379 6.81 -11.16 -10.10
C GLY A 379 7.47 -10.69 -11.40
N GLU A 380 6.70 -10.61 -12.49
CA GLU A 380 7.19 -10.09 -13.77
C GLU A 380 7.13 -8.56 -13.81
N PRO A 381 7.99 -7.92 -14.62
CA PRO A 381 7.89 -6.50 -14.90
C PRO A 381 6.51 -6.10 -15.40
N ILE A 382 5.93 -5.07 -14.78
CA ILE A 382 4.64 -4.50 -15.16
C ILE A 382 4.90 -3.17 -15.85
N GLY A 383 4.13 -2.89 -16.91
CA GLY A 383 4.14 -1.58 -17.54
C GLY A 383 3.70 -0.49 -16.55
N MET A 384 4.19 0.73 -16.74
CA MET A 384 3.57 1.88 -16.09
C MET A 384 2.22 2.17 -16.74
N PRO A 385 1.20 2.60 -15.96
CA PRO A 385 0.01 3.20 -16.54
C PRO A 385 0.39 4.41 -17.42
N GLY A 386 -0.56 4.86 -18.25
CA GLY A 386 -0.39 6.05 -19.10
C GLY A 386 -0.18 7.35 -18.29
N GLU A 387 -0.49 8.51 -18.89
CA GLU A 387 -0.24 9.80 -18.26
C GLU A 387 -1.05 10.04 -16.96
N ILE A 388 -0.45 9.69 -15.82
CA ILE A 388 -0.97 9.98 -14.46
C ILE A 388 -0.48 11.33 -13.91
N HIS A 389 0.04 12.20 -14.78
CA HIS A 389 0.64 13.48 -14.39
C HIS A 389 -0.40 14.59 -14.19
N HIS A 390 -1.67 14.36 -14.47
CA HIS A 390 -2.72 15.36 -14.35
C HIS A 390 -3.03 15.69 -12.88
N ARG A 391 -3.66 16.84 -12.65
CA ARG A 391 -4.23 17.16 -11.33
C ARG A 391 -5.44 16.27 -11.08
N LEU A 392 -5.49 15.69 -9.89
CA LEU A 392 -6.66 14.97 -9.39
C LEU A 392 -7.87 15.90 -9.40
N ASP A 393 -9.03 15.36 -9.77
CA ASP A 393 -10.30 16.07 -9.66
C ASP A 393 -10.57 16.51 -8.20
N ALA A 394 -11.11 17.72 -8.03
CA ALA A 394 -11.33 18.32 -6.72
C ALA A 394 -12.31 17.49 -5.85
N THR A 395 -13.30 16.86 -6.47
CA THR A 395 -14.26 15.99 -5.77
C THR A 395 -13.57 14.73 -5.28
N SER A 396 -12.73 14.11 -6.12
CA SER A 396 -11.94 12.94 -5.76
C SER A 396 -10.96 13.24 -4.62
N VAL A 397 -10.30 14.40 -4.66
CA VAL A 397 -9.45 14.88 -3.56
C VAL A 397 -10.27 15.05 -2.27
N CYS A 398 -11.47 15.63 -2.36
CA CYS A 398 -12.38 15.81 -1.22
C CYS A 398 -12.81 14.46 -0.62
N THR A 399 -13.17 13.49 -1.46
CA THR A 399 -13.49 12.12 -1.01
C THR A 399 -12.33 11.52 -0.24
N ILE A 400 -11.13 11.49 -0.82
CA ILE A 400 -9.95 10.87 -0.19
C ILE A 400 -9.63 11.55 1.15
N ARG A 401 -9.74 12.88 1.23
CA ARG A 401 -9.57 13.63 2.49
C ARG A 401 -10.62 13.27 3.53
N THR A 402 -11.89 13.17 3.12
CA THR A 402 -13.00 12.83 4.01
C THR A 402 -12.82 11.44 4.60
N VAL A 403 -12.49 10.46 3.76
CA VAL A 403 -12.18 9.09 4.20
C VAL A 403 -10.97 9.09 5.14
N ASN A 404 -9.88 9.76 4.77
CA ASN A 404 -8.70 9.84 5.61
C ASN A 404 -9.02 10.46 6.98
N LYS A 405 -9.76 11.57 7.03
CA LYS A 405 -10.19 12.23 8.27
C LYS A 405 -11.08 11.32 9.14
N ALA A 406 -11.99 10.56 8.53
CA ALA A 406 -12.85 9.61 9.23
C ALA A 406 -12.05 8.44 9.85
N HIS A 407 -10.98 8.01 9.19
CA HIS A 407 -10.17 6.86 9.59
C HIS A 407 -8.92 7.23 10.42
N ASN A 408 -8.47 8.47 10.38
CA ASN A 408 -7.27 8.96 11.08
C ASN A 408 -7.26 8.66 12.59
N PRO A 409 -8.37 8.80 13.35
CA PRO A 409 -8.39 8.45 14.78
C PRO A 409 -8.10 6.98 15.08
N TYR A 410 -8.30 6.08 14.11
CA TYR A 410 -8.13 4.64 14.29
C TYR A 410 -6.79 4.11 13.76
N TRP A 411 -6.18 4.82 12.81
CA TRP A 411 -5.00 4.37 12.08
C TRP A 411 -3.88 5.41 12.14
N ASN A 412 -2.90 5.17 13.03
CA ASN A 412 -1.67 5.97 13.19
C ASN A 412 -0.93 6.25 11.86
N ALA A 413 -0.99 5.33 10.90
CA ALA A 413 -0.37 5.50 9.60
C ALA A 413 -0.97 6.64 8.76
N LEU A 414 -2.14 7.17 9.15
CA LEU A 414 -2.83 8.28 8.46
C LEU A 414 -2.52 9.67 9.05
N GLN A 415 -1.59 9.80 10.01
CA GLN A 415 -1.31 11.05 10.74
C GLN A 415 -0.70 12.20 9.91
N PHE A 416 -0.57 12.05 8.60
CA PHE A 416 0.01 13.06 7.70
C PHE A 416 -1.03 13.95 7.00
N ASN A 417 -2.31 13.84 7.36
CA ASN A 417 -3.38 14.63 6.77
C ASN A 417 -3.60 15.97 7.52
N MET A 418 -2.56 16.79 7.58
CA MET A 418 -2.61 18.12 8.20
C MET A 418 -2.86 19.22 7.16
N GLN A 419 -3.49 20.31 7.59
CA GLN A 419 -3.59 21.53 6.80
C GLN A 419 -2.25 22.27 6.79
N VAL A 420 -1.91 22.91 5.68
CA VAL A 420 -0.68 23.67 5.51
C VAL A 420 -0.95 25.14 5.17
N PRO A 421 0.02 26.06 5.30
CA PRO A 421 -0.16 27.45 4.91
C PRO A 421 -0.52 27.61 3.43
N ASP A 422 -1.48 28.47 3.11
CA ASP A 422 -1.86 28.87 1.75
C ASP A 422 -0.75 29.64 1.00
N VAL A 423 0.05 30.43 1.73
CA VAL A 423 1.20 31.16 1.20
C VAL A 423 2.54 30.48 1.53
N ASN A 424 3.64 30.96 0.93
CA ASN A 424 4.99 30.52 1.32
C ASN A 424 5.43 31.23 2.59
N VAL A 425 5.38 30.57 3.74
CA VAL A 425 5.83 31.16 5.02
C VAL A 425 7.33 31.01 5.26
N LEU A 426 8.04 30.37 4.32
CA LEU A 426 9.50 30.17 4.37
C LEU A 426 10.28 31.28 3.66
N VAL A 427 9.62 32.27 3.06
CA VAL A 427 10.24 33.40 2.36
C VAL A 427 9.73 34.72 2.96
N PRO A 428 10.58 35.76 3.16
CA PRO A 428 10.20 37.00 3.85
C PRO A 428 8.95 37.70 3.26
N PRO A 429 8.13 38.44 4.06
CA PRO A 429 8.48 39.24 5.25
C PRO A 429 8.51 38.50 6.60
N PHE A 430 8.42 37.17 6.60
CA PHE A 430 8.44 36.30 7.78
C PHE A 430 9.83 35.71 8.13
N MET A 431 10.91 36.17 7.47
CA MET A 431 12.30 35.86 7.81
C MET A 431 13.11 37.16 7.76
N ASN A 432 13.39 37.75 8.92
CA ASN A 432 14.28 38.91 9.01
C ASN A 432 15.74 38.47 9.24
N ASP A 433 16.26 37.59 8.39
CA ASP A 433 17.71 37.34 8.37
C ASP A 433 18.18 37.00 6.96
N GLU A 434 19.08 37.83 6.44
CA GLU A 434 19.67 37.80 5.10
C GLU A 434 20.43 36.49 4.77
N LYS A 435 20.54 35.54 5.70
CA LYS A 435 21.36 34.33 5.54
C LYS A 435 20.68 33.15 4.83
N VAL A 436 19.37 33.19 4.55
CA VAL A 436 18.64 32.03 3.99
C VAL A 436 18.35 32.13 2.47
N LEU A 437 18.79 33.20 1.79
CA LEU A 437 18.59 33.39 0.34
C LEU A 437 19.81 33.01 -0.52
N ARG A 438 20.43 31.86 -0.25
CA ARG A 438 21.28 31.21 -1.27
C ARG A 438 20.48 30.13 -1.98
N TYR A 439 19.53 30.52 -2.84
CA TYR A 439 19.08 29.78 -4.03
C TYR A 439 17.86 30.44 -4.70
N ASN A 440 17.88 31.76 -4.96
CA ASN A 440 17.13 32.32 -6.10
C ASN A 440 17.56 33.78 -6.43
N PRO A 441 18.44 34.01 -7.43
CA PRO A 441 18.82 35.37 -7.82
C PRO A 441 17.70 36.14 -8.54
N GLU A 442 16.61 35.51 -8.96
CA GLU A 442 15.53 36.16 -9.70
C GLU A 442 14.51 36.90 -8.80
N LEU A 443 14.54 36.69 -7.48
CA LEU A 443 13.61 37.34 -6.54
C LEU A 443 14.10 38.70 -6.00
N LEU A 444 15.27 39.18 -6.41
CA LEU A 444 15.83 40.48 -5.99
C LEU A 444 15.48 41.64 -6.94
N HIS A 445 14.80 41.37 -8.05
CA HIS A 445 14.44 42.38 -9.05
C HIS A 445 12.97 42.26 -9.45
N SER A 446 12.07 42.58 -8.53
CA SER A 446 10.68 42.96 -8.86
C SER A 446 10.12 43.92 -7.84
#